data_AF-A0A2V6M3X1-F1
#
_entry.id   AF-A0A2V6M3X1-F1
#
_cell.length_a   1.000
_cell.length_b   1.000
_cell.length_c   1.000
_cell.angle_alpha   90.00
_cell.angle_beta   90.00
_cell.angle_gamma   90.00
#
_symmetry.space_group_name_H-M   'P 1'
#
loop_
_entity.id
_entity.type
_entity.pdbx_description
1 polymer ?
#
loop_
_entity_poly.entity_id
_entity_poly.type
_entity_poly.pdbx_seq_one_letter_code
_entity_poly.pdbx_strand_id
1 'polypeptide(L)'
;MELGKHSQKENWGRRPLPGKMLAYAINDVHYLLPLADRLETQLRERGRIDWLRQSCQRAIEQAAVDRIRDEDELWRIRGSAHLRGRPAAVLRALWQWREKEAEAVDRPPFHILQNRELLDAAINFAEGEIPDYRHFSARRRRAFQEAAQSALELPESQWPVLRRRFGKRPHPETIRREGELRHQRDRAARELDLEPAFVAPRSALLAIATDSSRATSLLVPWQRQLLGMTA
;
A
#
# COMPACT_ATOMS: atom_id res chain seq x y z
N MET A 1 -17.45 -25.60 -12.17
CA MET A 1 -17.72 -25.60 -10.72
C MET A 1 -17.43 -24.19 -10.23
N GLU A 2 -18.44 -23.45 -9.76
CA GLU A 2 -18.23 -22.12 -9.20
C GLU A 2 -17.85 -22.25 -7.72
N LEU A 3 -16.73 -21.66 -7.33
CA LEU A 3 -16.37 -21.55 -5.91
C LEU A 3 -17.15 -20.39 -5.29
N GLY A 4 -17.94 -20.68 -4.25
CA GLY A 4 -18.72 -19.66 -3.55
C GLY A 4 -17.83 -18.67 -2.80
N LYS A 5 -17.96 -17.37 -3.10
CA LYS A 5 -17.18 -16.28 -2.44
C LYS A 5 -17.65 -15.94 -1.01
N HIS A 6 -18.43 -16.82 -0.39
CA HIS A 6 -19.30 -16.50 0.75
C HIS A 6 -18.60 -16.39 2.12
N SER A 7 -17.26 -16.39 2.19
CA SER A 7 -16.55 -16.21 3.48
C SER A 7 -15.30 -15.33 3.43
N GLN A 8 -15.08 -14.59 2.33
CA GLN A 8 -13.89 -13.76 2.18
C GLN A 8 -13.78 -12.62 3.22
N LYS A 9 -14.91 -12.15 3.77
CA LYS A 9 -14.97 -11.04 4.75
C LYS A 9 -15.44 -11.47 6.15
N GLU A 10 -15.44 -12.77 6.43
CA GLU A 10 -15.87 -13.30 7.73
C GLU A 10 -14.79 -13.10 8.80
N ASN A 11 -15.19 -13.10 10.08
CA ASN A 11 -14.26 -13.00 11.19
C ASN A 11 -13.53 -14.33 11.43
N TRP A 12 -12.33 -14.48 10.84
CA TRP A 12 -11.45 -15.65 10.98
C TRP A 12 -10.86 -15.85 12.38
N GLY A 13 -11.00 -14.87 13.28
CA GLY A 13 -10.65 -14.99 14.70
C GLY A 13 -11.71 -15.71 15.53
N ARG A 14 -12.95 -15.87 15.03
CA ARG A 14 -14.05 -16.52 15.76
C ARG A 14 -13.76 -17.99 16.03
N ARG A 15 -14.13 -18.48 17.23
CA ARG A 15 -14.11 -19.92 17.56
C ARG A 15 -15.45 -20.39 18.18
N PRO A 16 -15.91 -21.63 17.87
CA PRO A 16 -15.41 -22.51 16.82
C PRO A 16 -15.64 -21.93 15.42
N LEU A 17 -14.87 -22.37 14.42
CA LEU A 17 -15.07 -21.94 13.03
C LEU A 17 -16.34 -22.58 12.46
N PRO A 18 -17.27 -21.79 11.89
CA PRO A 18 -18.43 -22.32 11.20
C PRO A 18 -18.04 -23.24 10.03
N GLY A 19 -18.84 -24.29 9.78
CA GLY A 19 -18.58 -25.24 8.69
C GLY A 19 -18.40 -24.59 7.31
N LYS A 20 -19.13 -23.50 7.03
CA LYS A 20 -18.96 -22.72 5.79
C LYS A 20 -17.55 -22.13 5.61
N MET A 21 -16.92 -21.69 6.71
CA MET A 21 -15.57 -21.11 6.68
C MET A 21 -14.51 -22.21 6.50
N LEU A 22 -14.73 -23.39 7.11
CA LEU A 22 -13.86 -24.56 6.90
C LEU A 22 -13.90 -25.01 5.44
N ALA A 23 -15.10 -25.15 4.86
CA ALA A 23 -15.26 -25.53 3.46
C ALA A 23 -14.62 -24.50 2.51
N TYR A 24 -14.78 -23.21 2.81
CA TYR A 24 -14.12 -22.13 2.06
C TYR A 24 -12.59 -22.26 2.13
N ALA A 25 -12.02 -22.41 3.33
CA ALA A 25 -10.57 -22.52 3.52
C ALA A 25 -9.96 -23.75 2.82
N ILE A 26 -10.66 -24.89 2.82
CA ILE A 26 -10.22 -26.09 2.10
C ILE A 26 -10.19 -25.84 0.59
N ASN A 27 -11.24 -25.21 0.05
CA ASN A 27 -11.35 -24.96 -1.38
C ASN A 27 -10.30 -23.98 -1.91
N ASP A 28 -9.81 -23.05 -1.08
CA ASP A 28 -8.74 -22.12 -1.46
C ASP A 28 -7.40 -22.83 -1.76
N VAL A 29 -7.19 -24.05 -1.26
CA VAL A 29 -5.94 -24.82 -1.48
C VAL A 29 -6.14 -26.11 -2.27
N HIS A 30 -7.33 -26.72 -2.20
CA HIS A 30 -7.60 -28.05 -2.77
C HIS A 30 -7.30 -28.13 -4.27
N TYR A 31 -7.58 -27.06 -5.02
CA TYR A 31 -7.40 -27.02 -6.48
C TYR A 31 -6.07 -26.40 -6.93
N LEU A 32 -5.23 -25.89 -6.02
CA LEU A 32 -4.03 -25.14 -6.40
C LEU A 32 -2.96 -26.02 -7.04
N LEU A 33 -2.71 -27.23 -6.53
CA LEU A 33 -1.67 -28.12 -7.10
C LEU A 33 -2.03 -28.58 -8.52
N PRO A 34 -3.24 -29.12 -8.79
CA PRO A 34 -3.61 -29.48 -10.17
C PRO A 34 -3.65 -28.29 -11.13
N LEU A 35 -3.99 -27.09 -10.62
CA LEU A 35 -3.94 -25.86 -11.41
C LEU A 35 -2.49 -25.45 -11.72
N ALA A 36 -1.60 -25.54 -10.75
CA ALA A 36 -0.18 -25.23 -10.91
C ALA A 36 0.45 -26.13 -11.98
N ASP A 37 0.20 -27.44 -11.93
CA ASP A 37 0.69 -28.39 -12.94
C ASP A 37 0.26 -27.99 -14.36
N ARG A 38 -1.02 -27.66 -14.55
CA ARG A 38 -1.56 -27.24 -15.85
C ARG A 38 -0.92 -25.94 -16.34
N LEU A 39 -0.76 -24.95 -15.45
CA LEU A 39 -0.15 -23.67 -15.79
C LEU A 39 1.34 -23.83 -16.10
N GLU A 40 2.06 -24.69 -15.37
CA GLU A 40 3.46 -25.00 -15.65
C GLU A 40 3.64 -25.65 -17.01
N THR A 41 2.79 -26.62 -17.38
CA THR A 41 2.83 -27.24 -18.71
C THR A 41 2.66 -26.18 -19.80
N GLN A 42 1.64 -25.31 -19.68
CA GLN A 42 1.42 -24.22 -20.66
C GLN A 42 2.58 -23.23 -20.73
N LEU A 43 3.26 -22.96 -19.60
CA LEU A 43 4.43 -22.10 -19.58
C LEU A 43 5.64 -22.75 -20.24
N ARG A 44 5.84 -24.06 -20.07
CA ARG A 44 6.91 -24.82 -20.73
C ARG A 44 6.68 -24.87 -22.24
N GLU A 45 5.45 -25.13 -22.69
CA GLU A 45 5.07 -25.12 -24.11
C GLU A 45 5.35 -23.75 -24.77
N ARG A 46 5.20 -22.66 -24.02
CA ARG A 46 5.50 -21.29 -24.48
C ARG A 46 6.96 -20.86 -24.25
N GLY A 47 7.81 -21.69 -23.66
CA GLY A 47 9.19 -21.33 -23.32
C GLY A 47 9.35 -20.27 -22.23
N ARG A 48 8.35 -20.12 -21.34
CA ARG A 48 8.26 -19.05 -20.31
C ARG A 48 8.49 -19.54 -18.89
N ILE A 49 8.95 -20.78 -18.69
CA ILE A 49 9.15 -21.35 -17.35
C ILE A 49 10.20 -20.56 -16.54
N ASP A 50 11.27 -20.09 -17.19
CA ASP A 50 12.29 -19.30 -16.50
C ASP A 50 11.79 -17.88 -16.18
N TRP A 51 10.81 -17.36 -16.93
CA TRP A 51 10.18 -16.08 -16.61
C TRP A 51 9.40 -16.19 -15.31
N LEU A 52 8.65 -17.29 -15.14
CA LEU A 52 7.96 -17.60 -13.88
C LEU A 52 8.96 -17.67 -12.72
N ARG A 53 10.03 -18.46 -12.87
CA ARG A 53 11.07 -18.62 -11.81
C ARG A 53 11.65 -17.28 -11.39
N GLN A 54 12.03 -16.43 -12.35
CA GLN A 54 12.55 -15.10 -12.06
C GLN A 54 11.53 -14.20 -11.35
N SER A 55 10.27 -14.22 -11.79
CA SER A 55 9.19 -13.44 -11.19
C SER A 55 8.86 -13.92 -9.77
N CYS A 56 8.85 -15.23 -9.53
CA CYS A 56 8.67 -15.82 -8.19
C CYS A 56 9.81 -15.46 -7.26
N GLN A 57 11.06 -15.59 -7.72
CA GLN A 57 12.25 -15.22 -6.94
C GLN A 57 12.18 -13.75 -6.50
N ARG A 58 11.84 -12.85 -7.43
CA ARG A 58 11.64 -11.43 -7.10
C ARG A 58 10.51 -11.22 -6.09
N ALA A 59 9.40 -11.94 -6.21
CA ALA A 59 8.30 -11.82 -5.26
C ALA A 59 8.70 -12.25 -3.85
N ILE A 60 9.51 -13.30 -3.72
CA ILE A 60 10.08 -13.77 -2.45
C ILE A 60 11.01 -12.70 -1.85
N GLU A 61 11.94 -12.18 -2.66
CA GLU A 61 12.85 -11.11 -2.23
C GLU A 61 12.09 -9.87 -1.75
N GLN A 62 11.08 -9.43 -2.50
CA GLN A 62 10.25 -8.29 -2.13
C GLN A 62 9.41 -8.51 -0.88
N ALA A 63 9.01 -9.75 -0.60
CA ALA A 63 8.27 -10.11 0.61
C ALA A 63 9.19 -10.14 1.84
N ALA A 64 10.48 -10.44 1.66
CA ALA A 64 11.48 -10.46 2.73
C ALA A 64 11.99 -9.06 3.13
N VAL A 65 11.78 -8.04 2.29
CA VAL A 65 12.17 -6.66 2.61
C VAL A 65 11.18 -6.08 3.63
N ASP A 66 11.68 -5.80 4.83
CA ASP A 66 10.96 -5.02 5.81
C ASP A 66 10.64 -3.63 5.23
N ARG A 67 9.35 -3.34 5.12
CA ARG A 67 8.91 -2.01 4.70
C ARG A 67 9.14 -1.07 5.88
N ILE A 68 10.28 -0.39 5.89
CA ILE A 68 10.51 0.76 6.77
C ILE A 68 9.45 1.79 6.42
N ARG A 69 8.44 1.91 7.28
CA ARG A 69 7.43 2.96 7.16
C ARG A 69 7.96 4.15 7.94
N ASP A 70 8.07 5.29 7.26
CA ASP A 70 8.38 6.54 7.94
C ASP A 70 7.22 6.87 8.89
N GLU A 71 7.47 6.78 10.20
CA GLU A 71 6.48 7.05 11.25
C GLU A 71 5.90 8.47 11.12
N ASP A 72 6.69 9.41 10.60
CA ASP A 72 6.27 10.79 10.33
C ASP A 72 5.37 10.91 9.08
N GLU A 73 5.15 9.83 8.32
CA GLU A 73 4.17 9.77 7.23
C GLU A 73 2.89 8.99 7.55
N LEU A 74 2.90 8.11 8.54
CA LEU A 74 1.78 7.19 8.80
C LEU A 74 0.47 7.89 9.17
N TRP A 75 0.55 9.02 9.87
CA TRP A 75 -0.61 9.81 10.28
C TRP A 75 -1.34 10.49 9.10
N ARG A 76 -0.74 10.52 7.90
CA ARG A 76 -1.31 11.15 6.70
C ARG A 76 -2.41 10.28 6.09
N ILE A 77 -3.57 10.28 6.73
CA ILE A 77 -4.80 9.63 6.26
C ILE A 77 -5.46 10.43 5.12
N ARG A 78 -6.34 9.79 4.34
CA ARG A 78 -7.14 10.47 3.30
C ARG A 78 -7.87 11.68 3.91
N GLY A 79 -7.68 12.87 3.33
CA GLY A 79 -8.25 14.14 3.82
C GLY A 79 -7.27 15.02 4.59
N SER A 80 -6.25 14.44 5.25
CA SER A 80 -5.19 15.16 5.98
C SER A 80 -4.43 16.20 5.12
N ALA A 81 -4.42 15.99 3.81
CA ALA A 81 -3.74 16.86 2.85
C ALA A 81 -4.26 18.31 2.83
N HIS A 82 -5.37 18.65 3.48
CA HIS A 82 -5.85 20.03 3.62
C HIS A 82 -5.41 20.70 4.94
N LEU A 83 -5.01 19.92 5.96
CA LEU A 83 -4.61 20.45 7.26
C LEU A 83 -3.15 20.92 7.25
N ARG A 84 -2.88 22.06 7.87
CA ARG A 84 -1.54 22.67 7.97
C ARG A 84 -1.32 23.19 9.39
N GLY A 85 -0.05 23.31 9.78
CA GLY A 85 0.33 23.88 11.06
C GLY A 85 -0.33 23.17 12.24
N ARG A 86 -0.94 23.94 13.13
CA ARG A 86 -1.54 23.47 14.39
C ARG A 86 -2.55 22.32 14.22
N PRO A 87 -3.61 22.40 13.38
CA PRO A 87 -4.49 21.26 13.12
C PRO A 87 -3.78 19.99 12.63
N ALA A 88 -2.71 20.13 11.84
CA ALA A 88 -1.95 18.98 11.39
C ALA A 88 -1.12 18.34 12.52
N ALA A 89 -0.57 19.16 13.43
CA ALA A 89 0.12 18.68 14.62
C ALA A 89 -0.81 17.90 15.54
N VAL A 90 -2.02 18.43 15.77
CA VAL A 90 -3.07 17.76 16.54
C VAL A 90 -3.48 16.46 15.87
N LEU A 91 -3.72 16.46 14.56
CA LEU A 91 -4.06 15.23 13.83
C LEU A 91 -2.98 14.15 14.00
N ARG A 92 -1.69 14.50 13.93
CA ARG A 92 -0.59 13.54 14.14
C ARG A 92 -0.68 12.89 15.53
N ALA A 93 -0.86 13.68 16.58
CA ALA A 93 -0.94 13.16 17.94
C ALA A 93 -2.21 12.32 18.17
N LEU A 94 -3.36 12.78 17.69
CA LEU A 94 -4.62 12.03 17.78
C LEU A 94 -4.55 10.72 16.99
N TRP A 95 -3.88 10.71 15.83
CA TRP A 95 -3.66 9.50 15.07
C TRP A 95 -2.81 8.49 15.85
N GLN A 96 -1.66 8.92 16.40
CA GLN A 96 -0.78 8.06 17.20
C GLN A 96 -1.50 7.49 18.42
N TRP A 97 -2.29 8.32 19.11
CA TRP A 97 -3.13 7.89 20.21
C TRP A 97 -4.13 6.80 19.78
N ARG A 98 -4.80 7.00 18.63
CA ARG A 98 -5.78 6.05 18.12
C ARG A 98 -5.14 4.71 17.78
N GLU A 99 -3.96 4.72 17.16
CA GLU A 99 -3.25 3.48 16.84
C GLU A 99 -2.87 2.71 18.12
N LYS A 100 -2.36 3.40 19.16
CA LYS A 100 -2.06 2.79 20.47
C LYS A 100 -3.31 2.22 21.14
N GLU A 101 -4.42 2.95 21.12
CA GLU A 101 -5.69 2.47 21.67
C GLU A 101 -6.24 1.26 20.90
N ALA A 102 -6.06 1.24 19.58
CA ALA A 102 -6.49 0.16 18.70
C ALA A 102 -5.68 -1.11 18.96
N GLU A 103 -4.36 -0.99 19.08
CA GLU A 103 -3.44 -2.07 19.44
C GLU A 103 -3.76 -2.63 20.84
N ALA A 104 -3.96 -1.76 21.84
CA ALA A 104 -4.23 -2.17 23.20
C ALA A 104 -5.53 -2.99 23.37
N VAL A 105 -6.50 -2.82 22.47
CA VAL A 105 -7.76 -3.59 22.49
C VAL A 105 -7.86 -4.62 21.37
N ASP A 106 -6.78 -4.83 20.61
CA ASP A 106 -6.70 -5.71 19.45
C ASP A 106 -7.88 -5.51 18.47
N ARG A 107 -8.11 -4.25 18.06
CA ARG A 107 -9.15 -3.90 17.08
C ARG A 107 -8.61 -2.96 16.02
N PRO A 108 -9.19 -2.97 14.81
CA PRO A 108 -8.85 -1.98 13.80
C PRO A 108 -9.04 -0.53 14.28
N PRO A 109 -8.16 0.42 13.92
CA PRO A 109 -8.24 1.80 14.39
C PRO A 109 -9.57 2.52 14.12
N PHE A 110 -10.25 2.18 13.02
CA PHE A 110 -11.55 2.77 12.69
C PHE A 110 -12.70 2.33 13.62
N HIS A 111 -12.52 1.25 14.41
CA HIS A 111 -13.44 0.92 15.50
C HIS A 111 -13.26 1.81 16.74
N ILE A 112 -12.12 2.49 16.87
CA ILE A 112 -11.86 3.45 17.95
C ILE A 112 -12.44 4.81 17.56
N LEU A 113 -12.00 5.35 16.42
CA LEU A 113 -12.49 6.60 15.86
C LEU A 113 -12.30 6.63 14.33
N GLN A 114 -13.34 7.03 13.59
CA GLN A 114 -13.30 7.07 12.13
C GLN A 114 -12.32 8.15 11.65
N ASN A 115 -11.76 7.96 10.46
CA ASN A 115 -10.83 8.93 9.85
C ASN A 115 -11.45 10.33 9.73
N ARG A 116 -12.75 10.42 9.42
CA ARG A 116 -13.46 11.70 9.31
C ARG A 116 -13.57 12.39 10.67
N GLU A 117 -14.00 11.67 11.70
CA GLU A 117 -14.11 12.18 13.07
C GLU A 117 -12.74 12.61 13.62
N LEU A 118 -11.67 11.89 13.27
CA LEU A 118 -10.30 12.26 13.64
C LEU A 118 -9.85 13.57 12.99
N LEU A 119 -10.22 13.80 11.73
CA LEU A 119 -9.96 15.06 11.02
C LEU A 119 -10.75 16.22 11.62
N ASP A 120 -12.05 16.02 11.84
CA ASP A 120 -12.94 17.03 12.41
C ASP A 120 -12.48 17.39 13.83
N ALA A 121 -12.10 16.40 14.65
CA ALA A 121 -11.56 16.65 15.98
C ALA A 121 -10.28 17.48 15.96
N ALA A 122 -9.37 17.21 15.01
CA ALA A 122 -8.12 17.95 14.90
C ALA A 122 -8.34 19.44 14.56
N ILE A 123 -9.39 19.74 13.77
CA ILE A 123 -9.80 21.12 13.48
C ILE A 123 -10.38 21.76 14.74
N ASN A 124 -11.36 21.11 15.38
CA ASN A 124 -12.04 21.63 16.56
C ASN A 124 -11.07 21.94 17.70
N PHE A 125 -10.13 21.04 18.01
CA PHE A 125 -9.10 21.28 19.03
C PHE A 125 -8.19 22.46 18.69
N ALA A 126 -7.88 22.68 17.41
CA ALA A 126 -7.09 23.83 17.00
C ALA A 126 -7.85 25.16 17.12
N GLU A 127 -9.19 25.11 17.04
CA GLU A 127 -10.12 26.24 17.25
C GLU A 127 -10.47 26.45 18.73
N GLY A 128 -10.01 25.57 19.63
CA GLY A 128 -10.26 25.64 21.07
C GLY A 128 -11.51 24.89 21.54
N GLU A 129 -12.18 24.19 20.64
CA GLU A 129 -13.30 23.30 20.98
C GLU A 129 -12.81 21.91 21.38
N ILE A 130 -13.43 21.33 22.40
CA ILE A 130 -13.09 19.99 22.90
C ILE A 130 -14.18 19.02 22.45
N PRO A 131 -13.98 18.28 21.34
CA PRO A 131 -14.95 17.28 20.91
C PRO A 131 -15.06 16.14 21.93
N ASP A 132 -16.29 15.72 22.20
CA ASP A 132 -16.58 14.56 23.03
C ASP A 132 -17.37 13.50 22.26
N TYR A 133 -17.01 12.25 22.49
CA TYR A 133 -17.60 11.09 21.83
C TYR A 133 -18.26 10.20 22.88
N ARG A 134 -19.56 9.92 22.70
CA ARG A 134 -20.38 9.19 23.68
C ARG A 134 -19.81 7.80 24.02
N HIS A 135 -19.23 7.12 23.03
CA HIS A 135 -18.65 5.78 23.20
C HIS A 135 -17.27 5.76 23.84
N PHE A 136 -16.69 6.91 24.21
CA PHE A 136 -15.43 6.95 24.94
C PHE A 136 -15.66 6.67 26.43
N SER A 137 -14.79 5.86 27.02
CA SER A 137 -14.70 5.73 28.47
C SER A 137 -14.00 6.97 29.06
N ALA A 138 -14.12 7.19 30.37
CA ALA A 138 -13.40 8.29 31.04
C ALA A 138 -11.88 8.25 30.78
N ARG A 139 -11.27 7.06 30.83
CA ARG A 139 -9.85 6.84 30.48
C ARG A 139 -9.55 7.29 29.05
N ARG A 140 -10.40 6.89 28.10
CA ARG A 140 -10.22 7.20 26.67
C ARG A 140 -10.38 8.69 26.40
N ARG A 141 -11.39 9.35 26.99
CA ARG A 141 -11.58 10.80 26.90
C ARG A 141 -10.36 11.57 27.39
N ARG A 142 -9.86 11.20 28.57
CA ARG A 142 -8.67 11.82 29.16
C ARG A 142 -7.45 11.67 28.25
N ALA A 143 -7.14 10.46 27.82
CA ALA A 143 -6.01 10.19 26.93
C ALA A 143 -6.14 10.91 25.57
N PHE A 144 -7.36 11.01 25.03
CA PHE A 144 -7.64 11.74 23.78
C PHE A 144 -7.37 13.24 23.91
N GLN A 145 -7.84 13.85 25.01
CA GLN A 145 -7.61 15.26 25.31
C GLN A 145 -6.14 15.54 25.61
N GLU A 146 -5.47 14.69 26.39
CA GLU A 146 -4.03 14.80 26.67
C GLU A 146 -3.19 14.73 25.38
N ALA A 147 -3.54 13.82 24.46
CA ALA A 147 -2.88 13.73 23.16
C ALA A 147 -3.05 15.02 22.34
N ALA A 148 -4.27 15.58 22.26
CA ALA A 148 -4.50 16.85 21.58
C ALA A 148 -3.74 18.00 22.25
N GLN A 149 -3.82 18.12 23.57
CA GLN A 149 -3.19 19.19 24.34
C GLN A 149 -1.66 19.17 24.19
N SER A 150 -1.05 17.99 24.25
CA SER A 150 0.39 17.85 24.02
C SER A 150 0.82 18.38 22.66
N ALA A 151 -0.02 18.22 21.62
CA ALA A 151 0.23 18.76 20.30
C ALA A 151 -0.01 20.27 20.19
N LEU A 152 -0.96 20.81 20.96
CA LEU A 152 -1.25 22.24 21.02
C LEU A 152 -0.15 23.05 21.71
N GLU A 153 0.64 22.41 22.57
CA GLU A 153 1.80 22.97 23.28
C GLU A 153 3.11 22.88 22.48
N LEU A 154 3.13 22.12 21.37
CA LEU A 154 4.32 22.01 20.52
C LEU A 154 4.66 23.35 19.86
N PRO A 155 5.95 23.77 19.86
CA PRO A 155 6.37 24.93 19.10
C PRO A 155 6.19 24.70 17.60
N GLU A 156 5.97 25.76 16.83
CA GLU A 156 5.69 25.67 15.39
C GLU A 156 6.80 24.94 14.60
N SER A 157 8.04 24.99 15.09
CA SER A 157 9.20 24.30 14.52
C SER A 157 9.07 22.77 14.56
N GLN A 158 8.23 22.22 15.45
CA GLN A 158 7.99 20.78 15.59
C GLN A 158 6.70 20.32 14.91
N TRP A 159 5.94 21.24 14.31
CA TRP A 159 4.74 20.89 13.58
C TRP A 159 5.08 20.09 12.32
N PRO A 160 4.21 19.14 11.92
CA PRO A 160 4.47 18.33 10.75
C PRO A 160 4.52 19.20 9.48
N VAL A 161 5.68 19.21 8.84
CA VAL A 161 5.86 19.90 7.56
C VAL A 161 5.18 19.09 6.47
N LEU A 162 4.29 19.73 5.71
CA LEU A 162 3.74 19.08 4.53
C LEU A 162 4.82 19.02 3.45
N ARG A 163 5.31 17.80 3.15
CA ARG A 163 6.15 17.60 1.98
C ARG A 163 5.30 17.84 0.73
N ARG A 164 5.35 19.06 0.20
CA ARG A 164 4.87 19.32 -1.16
C ARG A 164 5.68 18.42 -2.07
N ARG A 165 5.05 17.37 -2.61
CA ARG A 165 5.60 16.63 -3.74
C ARG A 165 5.58 17.57 -4.93
N PHE A 166 6.59 18.43 -5.03
CA PHE A 166 6.92 19.06 -6.29
C PHE A 166 7.37 17.94 -7.21
N GLY A 167 6.44 17.38 -7.98
CA GLY A 167 6.81 16.58 -9.13
C GLY A 167 7.61 17.50 -10.03
N LYS A 168 8.94 17.36 -10.05
CA LYS A 168 9.74 18.00 -11.10
C LYS A 168 9.15 17.51 -12.41
N ARG A 169 8.67 18.43 -13.24
CA ARG A 169 8.18 18.08 -14.58
C ARG A 169 9.31 17.29 -15.26
N PRO A 170 9.06 16.06 -15.74
CA PRO A 170 10.11 15.27 -16.36
C PRO A 170 10.78 16.08 -17.47
N HIS A 171 12.11 16.02 -17.54
CA HIS A 171 12.85 16.69 -18.59
C HIS A 171 12.35 16.18 -19.96
N PRO A 172 12.32 17.00 -21.02
CA PRO A 172 11.88 16.54 -22.35
C PRO A 172 12.59 15.26 -22.81
N GLU A 173 13.88 15.11 -22.47
CA GLU A 173 14.64 13.89 -22.73
C GLU A 173 14.09 12.67 -21.98
N THR A 174 13.72 12.81 -20.70
CA THR A 174 13.09 11.74 -19.92
C THR A 174 11.75 11.32 -20.54
N ILE A 175 10.96 12.28 -21.05
CA ILE A 175 9.70 11.99 -21.74
C ILE A 175 9.96 11.21 -23.03
N ARG A 176 10.99 11.60 -23.80
CA ARG A 176 11.38 10.89 -25.03
C ARG A 176 11.79 9.45 -24.73
N ARG A 177 12.70 9.25 -23.76
CA ARG A 177 13.15 7.92 -23.32
C ARG A 177 11.99 7.07 -22.80
N GLU A 178 11.09 7.62 -21.98
CA GLU A 178 9.89 6.90 -21.53
C GLU A 178 9.00 6.48 -22.71
N GLY A 179 8.86 7.33 -23.72
CA GLY A 179 8.16 7.02 -24.96
C GLY A 179 8.80 5.87 -25.73
N GLU A 180 10.12 5.90 -25.92
CA GLU A 180 10.89 4.84 -26.58
C GLU A 180 10.70 3.49 -25.86
N LEU A 181 10.84 3.48 -24.53
CA LEU A 181 10.62 2.28 -23.72
C LEU A 181 9.19 1.77 -23.78
N ARG A 182 8.21 2.68 -23.79
CA ARG A 182 6.79 2.32 -23.95
C ARG A 182 6.55 1.65 -25.30
N HIS A 183 7.10 2.19 -26.38
CA HIS A 183 6.97 1.59 -27.71
C HIS A 183 7.60 0.19 -27.79
N GLN A 184 8.78 0.01 -27.20
CA GLN A 184 9.44 -1.31 -27.12
C GLN A 184 8.60 -2.31 -26.33
N ARG A 185 8.12 -1.90 -25.14
CA ARG A 185 7.23 -2.71 -24.31
C ARG A 185 5.97 -3.13 -25.07
N ASP A 186 5.28 -2.18 -25.70
CA ASP A 186 4.00 -2.43 -26.38
C ASP A 186 4.18 -3.28 -27.65
N ARG A 187 5.36 -3.22 -28.27
CA ARG A 187 5.73 -4.14 -29.35
C ARG A 187 5.95 -5.55 -28.80
N ALA A 188 6.81 -5.73 -27.80
CA ALA A 188 7.11 -7.03 -27.20
C ALA A 188 5.85 -7.68 -26.61
N ALA A 189 5.00 -6.90 -25.94
CA ALA A 189 3.74 -7.36 -25.37
C ALA A 189 2.78 -7.90 -26.45
N ARG A 190 2.67 -7.22 -27.61
CA ARG A 190 1.86 -7.70 -28.73
C ARG A 190 2.44 -8.97 -29.37
N GLU A 191 3.76 -9.01 -29.59
CA GLU A 191 4.43 -10.18 -30.18
C GLU A 191 4.30 -11.43 -29.30
N LEU A 192 4.21 -11.24 -27.98
CA LEU A 192 4.13 -12.32 -26.99
C LEU A 192 2.72 -12.60 -26.49
N ASP A 193 1.70 -11.88 -26.97
CA ASP A 193 0.33 -11.95 -26.47
C ASP A 193 0.27 -11.80 -24.93
N LEU A 194 0.84 -10.69 -24.44
CA LEU A 194 0.90 -10.33 -23.03
C LEU A 194 0.29 -8.95 -22.77
N GLU A 195 -0.25 -8.78 -21.58
CA GLU A 195 -0.63 -7.47 -21.05
C GLU A 195 0.63 -6.58 -20.93
N PRO A 196 0.67 -5.37 -21.52
CA PRO A 196 1.85 -4.50 -21.45
C PRO A 196 2.30 -4.20 -20.01
N ALA A 197 1.35 -4.04 -19.08
CA ALA A 197 1.65 -3.81 -17.67
C ALA A 197 2.41 -4.98 -17.01
N PHE A 198 2.27 -6.21 -17.52
CA PHE A 198 3.00 -7.39 -17.06
C PHE A 198 4.47 -7.38 -17.50
N VAL A 199 4.77 -6.82 -18.67
CA VAL A 199 6.15 -6.60 -19.14
C VAL A 199 6.81 -5.50 -18.29
N ALA A 200 6.18 -4.33 -18.20
CA ALA A 200 6.63 -3.26 -17.31
C ALA A 200 5.51 -2.23 -17.03
N PRO A 201 5.22 -1.92 -15.76
CA PRO A 201 4.28 -0.86 -15.42
C PRO A 201 4.84 0.51 -15.81
N ARG A 202 3.95 1.47 -16.12
CA ARG A 202 4.34 2.82 -16.54
C ARG A 202 5.24 3.53 -15.51
N SER A 203 5.00 3.32 -14.23
CA SER A 203 5.83 3.87 -13.16
C SER A 203 7.27 3.36 -13.21
N ALA A 204 7.48 2.09 -13.55
CA ALA A 204 8.82 1.52 -13.73
C ALA A 204 9.50 2.13 -14.96
N LEU A 205 8.79 2.26 -16.09
CA LEU A 205 9.35 2.89 -17.29
C LEU A 205 9.79 4.33 -17.04
N LEU A 206 8.96 5.12 -16.37
CA LEU A 206 9.30 6.50 -16.02
C LEU A 206 10.52 6.56 -15.07
N ALA A 207 10.58 5.67 -14.08
CA ALA A 207 11.71 5.60 -13.16
C ALA A 207 13.01 5.23 -13.89
N ILE A 208 12.96 4.27 -14.82
CA ILE A 208 14.12 3.84 -15.63
C ILE A 208 14.53 4.91 -16.64
N ALA A 209 13.57 5.61 -17.24
CA ALA A 209 13.83 6.74 -18.13
C ALA A 209 14.49 7.91 -17.40
N THR A 210 14.20 8.07 -16.10
CA THR A 210 14.83 9.08 -15.24
C THR A 210 16.23 8.65 -14.80
N ASP A 211 16.37 7.37 -14.44
CA ASP A 211 17.59 6.78 -13.91
C ASP A 211 17.69 5.31 -14.34
N SER A 212 18.53 5.05 -15.35
CA SER A 212 18.62 3.73 -15.97
C SER A 212 19.17 2.65 -15.04
N SER A 213 19.89 3.02 -13.98
CA SER A 213 20.42 2.08 -12.99
C SER A 213 19.29 1.35 -12.23
N ARG A 214 18.10 1.94 -12.16
CA ARG A 214 16.91 1.37 -11.51
C ARG A 214 16.32 0.19 -12.27
N ALA A 215 16.73 -0.07 -13.50
CA ALA A 215 16.20 -1.20 -14.28
C ALA A 215 16.43 -2.53 -13.55
N THR A 216 17.62 -2.74 -12.97
CA THR A 216 17.98 -3.99 -12.27
C THR A 216 17.15 -4.19 -11.00
N SER A 217 16.80 -3.12 -10.28
CA SER A 217 15.96 -3.21 -9.08
C SER A 217 14.47 -3.26 -9.41
N LEU A 218 14.02 -2.71 -10.54
CA LEU A 218 12.60 -2.59 -10.89
C LEU A 218 12.07 -3.70 -11.81
N LEU A 219 12.94 -4.38 -12.55
CA LEU A 219 12.55 -5.41 -13.51
C LEU A 219 13.39 -6.68 -13.34
N VAL A 220 12.79 -7.84 -13.64
CA VAL A 220 13.54 -9.12 -13.70
C VAL A 220 14.30 -9.26 -15.03
N PRO A 221 15.27 -10.18 -15.15
CA PRO A 221 16.08 -10.32 -16.36
C PRO A 221 15.28 -10.46 -17.66
N TRP A 222 14.23 -11.28 -17.71
CA TRP A 222 13.43 -11.44 -18.93
C TRP A 222 12.73 -10.14 -19.35
N GLN A 223 12.23 -9.35 -18.40
CA GLN A 223 11.59 -8.05 -18.70
C GLN A 223 12.60 -7.05 -19.27
N ARG A 224 13.81 -7.01 -18.70
CA ARG A 224 14.89 -6.14 -19.20
C ARG A 224 15.31 -6.53 -20.62
N GLN A 225 15.42 -7.83 -20.89
CA GLN A 225 15.71 -8.34 -22.24
C GLN A 225 14.67 -7.89 -23.26
N LEU A 226 13.37 -7.93 -22.93
CA LEU A 226 12.30 -7.46 -23.82
C LEU A 226 12.32 -5.95 -24.08
N LEU A 227 12.90 -5.17 -23.18
CA LEU A 227 13.10 -3.73 -23.35
C LEU A 227 14.45 -3.39 -23.99
N GLY A 228 15.17 -4.37 -24.52
CA GLY A 228 16.50 -4.16 -25.11
C GLY A 228 17.55 -3.69 -24.10
N MET A 229 17.30 -3.90 -22.80
CA MET A 229 18.21 -3.60 -21.70
C MET A 229 18.99 -4.86 -21.36
N THR A 230 19.90 -5.28 -22.23
CA THR A 230 20.89 -6.31 -21.84
C THR A 230 21.89 -5.70 -20.87
N ALA A 231 22.27 -6.51 -19.86
CA ALA A 231 23.24 -6.14 -18.82
C ALA A 231 24.58 -5.68 -19.41
#